data_AF-A0A381EDZ0-F1
#
_entry.id   AF-A0A381EDZ0-F1
#
_cell.length_a   1.000
_cell.length_b   1.000
_cell.length_c   1.000
_cell.angle_alpha   90.00
_cell.angle_beta   90.00
_cell.angle_gamma   90.00
#
_symmetry.space_group_name_H-M   'P 1'
#
loop_
_entity.id
_entity.type
_entity.pdbx_description
1 polymer ?
#
loop_
_entity_poly.entity_id
_entity_poly.type
_entity_poly.pdbx_seq_one_letter_code
_entity_poly.pdbx_strand_id
1 'polypeptide(L)'
;MSSPIPKWLSPRCLSKRTADYQALDEEAQHILFAAALMHDIEKRSTTTRETINGKTRITSPRHAKKGEYSARRIFYTDIPTPFTVRESIAKLVRWHGLPLWAIDKTHPAHRVIAASLQVNTHWLTLLARADIQGRICQDADTLLTCIDLFAELCRENGCYGQPRPFASALARYHYLNHPTVIQTTFPTTT
;
A
#
# COMPACT_ATOMS: atom_id res chain seq x y z
N MET A 1 32.01 23.52 23.69
CA MET A 1 30.56 23.21 23.80
C MET A 1 30.12 22.65 22.45
N SER A 2 30.05 21.32 22.31
CA SER A 2 29.56 20.70 21.06
C SER A 2 28.04 20.84 20.99
N SER A 3 27.56 21.48 19.93
CA SER A 3 26.14 21.57 19.64
C SER A 3 25.57 20.16 19.38
N PRO A 4 24.40 19.79 19.94
CA PRO A 4 23.82 18.49 19.70
C PRO A 4 23.47 18.33 18.22
N ILE A 5 23.92 17.22 17.62
CA ILE A 5 23.56 16.83 16.26
C ILE A 5 22.03 16.81 16.16
N PRO A 6 21.42 17.47 15.17
CA PRO A 6 19.98 17.50 15.02
C PRO A 6 19.42 16.08 14.91
N LYS A 7 18.31 15.75 15.61
CA LYS A 7 17.74 14.38 15.72
C LYS A 7 17.48 13.66 14.38
N TRP A 8 17.45 14.39 13.26
CA TRP A 8 17.23 13.94 11.89
C TRP A 8 18.53 13.54 11.16
N LEU A 9 19.70 13.87 11.72
CA LEU A 9 21.02 13.36 11.34
C LEU A 9 21.47 12.16 12.23
N SER A 10 20.52 11.45 12.84
CA SER A 10 20.82 10.22 13.59
C SER A 10 21.06 9.06 12.62
N PRO A 11 22.12 8.23 12.82
CA PRO A 11 22.38 7.00 12.05
C PRO A 11 21.24 5.97 12.08
N ARG A 12 20.19 6.20 12.88
CA ARG A 12 18.98 5.35 12.94
C ARG A 12 18.17 5.34 11.65
N CYS A 13 18.24 6.39 10.81
CA CYS A 13 17.45 6.47 9.59
C CYS A 13 18.00 5.56 8.45
N LEU A 14 19.32 5.30 8.44
CA LEU A 14 19.95 4.43 7.43
C LEU A 14 20.13 2.96 7.88
N SER A 15 19.94 2.64 9.16
CA SER A 15 20.34 1.34 9.74
C SER A 15 19.21 0.36 10.04
N LYS A 16 17.95 0.66 9.71
CA LYS A 16 16.82 -0.25 9.94
C LYS A 16 16.14 -0.68 8.66
N ARG A 17 16.86 -1.44 7.81
CA ARG A 17 16.17 -2.36 6.90
C ARG A 17 15.53 -3.45 7.78
N THR A 18 14.23 -3.66 7.63
CA THR A 18 13.53 -4.73 8.35
C THR A 18 13.99 -6.09 7.83
N ALA A 19 14.01 -7.13 8.68
CA ALA A 19 14.38 -8.48 8.27
C ALA A 19 13.53 -8.94 7.07
N ASP A 20 12.24 -8.61 7.07
CA ASP A 20 11.32 -8.90 5.97
C ASP A 20 11.75 -8.26 4.64
N TYR A 21 12.21 -7.01 4.66
CA TYR A 21 12.72 -6.35 3.45
C TYR A 21 14.01 -7.01 2.96
N GLN A 22 14.91 -7.38 3.87
CA GLN A 22 16.19 -8.02 3.54
C GLN A 22 16.01 -9.45 3.00
N ALA A 23 14.91 -10.12 3.36
CA ALA A 23 14.59 -11.45 2.88
C ALA A 23 14.06 -11.46 1.42
N LEU A 24 13.68 -10.31 0.88
CA LEU A 24 13.25 -10.19 -0.52
C LEU A 24 14.44 -10.30 -1.48
N ASP A 25 14.17 -10.76 -2.70
CA ASP A 25 15.12 -10.67 -3.79
C ASP A 25 15.45 -9.21 -4.15
N GLU A 26 16.54 -9.03 -4.90
CA GLU A 26 17.08 -7.71 -5.23
C GLU A 26 16.09 -6.86 -6.07
N GLU A 27 15.35 -7.48 -6.99
CA GLU A 27 14.37 -6.74 -7.81
C GLU A 27 13.21 -6.23 -6.94
N ALA A 28 12.68 -7.07 -6.06
CA ALA A 28 11.62 -6.70 -5.12
C ALA A 28 12.07 -5.61 -4.14
N GLN A 29 13.33 -5.66 -3.67
CA GLN A 29 13.93 -4.60 -2.86
C GLN A 29 13.98 -3.26 -3.61
N HIS A 30 14.38 -3.26 -4.87
CA HIS A 30 14.40 -2.06 -5.72
C HIS A 30 12.99 -1.52 -6.03
N ILE A 31 12.02 -2.41 -6.30
CA ILE A 31 10.62 -2.04 -6.50
C ILE A 31 10.06 -1.32 -5.26
N LEU A 32 10.25 -1.90 -4.08
CA LEU A 32 9.77 -1.31 -2.83
C LEU A 32 10.46 0.01 -2.50
N PHE A 33 11.77 0.12 -2.75
CA PHE A 33 12.51 1.36 -2.57
C PHE A 33 11.97 2.47 -3.47
N ALA A 34 11.77 2.18 -4.75
CA ALA A 34 11.20 3.12 -5.70
C ALA A 34 9.75 3.50 -5.32
N ALA A 35 8.93 2.53 -4.90
CA ALA A 35 7.57 2.80 -4.42
C ALA A 35 7.56 3.69 -3.17
N ALA A 36 8.47 3.47 -2.22
CA ALA A 36 8.62 4.30 -1.03
C ALA A 36 9.00 5.75 -1.36
N LEU A 37 9.87 5.97 -2.35
CA LEU A 37 10.19 7.31 -2.84
C LEU A 37 8.97 8.01 -3.48
N MET A 38 8.11 7.25 -4.13
CA MET A 38 7.02 7.77 -4.97
C MET A 38 5.64 7.78 -4.28
N HIS A 39 5.46 7.15 -3.12
CA HIS A 39 4.13 6.87 -2.55
C HIS A 39 3.25 8.13 -2.38
N ASP A 40 3.86 9.25 -2.03
CA ASP A 40 3.21 10.55 -1.82
C ASP A 40 3.58 11.60 -2.90
N ILE A 41 4.10 11.19 -4.07
CA ILE A 41 4.63 12.09 -5.12
C ILE A 41 3.65 13.20 -5.55
N GLU A 42 2.34 12.92 -5.54
CA GLU A 42 1.31 13.86 -5.95
C GLU A 42 0.61 14.59 -4.81
N LYS A 43 1.07 14.41 -3.56
CA LYS A 43 0.49 15.09 -2.40
C LYS A 43 0.50 16.60 -2.59
N ARG A 44 1.63 17.18 -3.01
CA ARG A 44 1.78 18.63 -3.25
C ARG A 44 0.73 19.15 -4.22
N SER A 45 0.51 18.46 -5.33
CA SER A 45 -0.34 18.96 -6.43
C SER A 45 -1.83 18.76 -6.17
N THR A 46 -2.21 17.93 -5.20
CA THR A 46 -3.60 17.68 -4.81
C THR A 46 -3.95 18.20 -3.43
N THR A 47 -3.05 18.93 -2.77
CA THR A 47 -3.32 19.48 -1.43
C THR A 47 -4.27 20.67 -1.49
N THR A 48 -5.34 20.60 -0.72
CA THR A 48 -6.38 21.62 -0.57
C THR A 48 -6.59 21.95 0.91
N ARG A 49 -7.22 23.11 1.17
CA ARG A 49 -7.71 23.48 2.51
C ARG A 49 -9.21 23.32 2.52
N GLU A 50 -9.72 22.51 3.43
CA GLU A 50 -11.14 22.20 3.56
C GLU A 50 -11.61 22.52 4.99
N THR A 51 -12.76 23.18 5.13
CA THR A 51 -13.37 23.40 6.44
C THR A 51 -14.27 22.22 6.75
N ILE A 52 -13.89 21.41 7.74
CA ILE A 52 -14.64 20.23 8.19
C ILE A 52 -14.98 20.45 9.66
N ASN A 53 -16.26 20.44 10.00
CA ASN A 53 -16.77 20.68 11.35
C ASN A 53 -16.23 21.99 11.98
N GLY A 54 -16.20 23.07 11.20
CA GLY A 54 -15.71 24.38 11.64
C GLY A 54 -14.18 24.49 11.80
N LYS A 55 -13.42 23.43 11.51
CA LYS A 55 -11.94 23.43 11.57
C LYS A 55 -11.37 23.34 10.16
N THR A 56 -10.43 24.23 9.84
CA THR A 56 -9.65 24.11 8.61
C THR A 56 -8.70 22.91 8.70
N ARG A 57 -8.84 21.99 7.75
CA ARG A 57 -7.97 20.84 7.55
C ARG A 57 -7.22 20.98 6.25
N ILE A 58 -5.97 20.54 6.24
CA ILE A 58 -5.17 20.40 5.03
C ILE A 58 -5.33 18.94 4.59
N THR A 59 -5.90 18.71 3.42
CA THR A 59 -6.16 17.37 2.87
C THR A 59 -5.52 17.25 1.51
N SER A 60 -5.14 16.05 1.10
CA SER A 60 -4.58 15.78 -0.23
C SER A 60 -5.44 14.74 -0.95
N PRO A 61 -6.71 15.05 -1.27
CA PRO A 61 -7.62 14.08 -1.87
C PRO A 61 -7.04 13.50 -3.16
N ARG A 62 -7.26 12.20 -3.38
CA ARG A 62 -6.91 11.49 -4.62
C ARG A 62 -5.41 11.52 -5.00
N HIS A 63 -4.49 11.92 -4.11
CA HIS A 63 -3.04 11.94 -4.40
C HIS A 63 -2.54 10.57 -4.87
N ALA A 64 -2.97 9.47 -4.23
CA ALA A 64 -2.55 8.13 -4.64
C ALA A 64 -3.02 7.76 -6.07
N LYS A 65 -4.21 8.24 -6.49
CA LYS A 65 -4.72 8.01 -7.86
C LYS A 65 -3.87 8.75 -8.90
N LYS A 66 -3.54 10.01 -8.61
CA LYS A 66 -2.69 10.81 -9.49
C LYS A 66 -1.25 10.31 -9.47
N GLY A 67 -0.76 9.89 -8.30
CA GLY A 67 0.57 9.34 -8.07
C GLY A 67 0.84 8.08 -8.88
N GLU A 68 -0.15 7.19 -9.02
CA GLU A 68 -0.07 6.04 -9.93
C GLU A 68 0.26 6.47 -11.37
N TYR A 69 -0.43 7.50 -11.89
CA TYR A 69 -0.20 8.00 -13.23
C TYR A 69 1.18 8.65 -13.38
N SER A 70 1.57 9.50 -12.41
CA SER A 70 2.85 10.18 -12.44
C SER A 70 4.03 9.23 -12.32
N ALA A 71 3.97 8.25 -11.41
CA ALA A 71 4.98 7.20 -11.28
C ALA A 71 5.09 6.41 -12.60
N ARG A 72 3.95 5.98 -13.17
CA ARG A 72 3.94 5.26 -14.45
C ARG A 72 4.57 6.10 -15.58
N ARG A 73 4.26 7.38 -15.66
CA ARG A 73 4.84 8.27 -16.68
C ARG A 73 6.36 8.39 -16.52
N ILE A 74 6.84 8.68 -15.32
CA ILE A 74 8.28 8.84 -15.03
C ILE A 74 9.06 7.57 -15.42
N PHE A 75 8.56 6.40 -15.01
CA PHE A 75 9.19 5.11 -15.32
C PHE A 75 8.94 4.61 -16.76
N TYR A 76 8.18 5.36 -17.55
CA TYR A 76 7.98 5.10 -18.98
C TYR A 76 8.84 6.02 -19.84
N THR A 77 8.94 7.31 -19.48
CA THR A 77 9.61 8.33 -20.30
C THR A 77 11.01 8.67 -19.82
N ASP A 78 11.17 8.94 -18.53
CA ASP A 78 12.36 9.59 -17.99
C ASP A 78 13.39 8.56 -17.52
N ILE A 79 12.89 7.46 -16.96
CA ILE A 79 13.68 6.31 -16.51
C ILE A 79 13.02 5.06 -17.11
N PRO A 80 13.37 4.65 -18.34
CA PRO A 80 12.75 3.50 -19.00
C PRO A 80 12.91 2.23 -18.17
N THR A 81 11.83 1.82 -17.50
CA THR A 81 11.79 0.65 -16.62
C THR A 81 10.95 -0.45 -17.27
N PRO A 82 11.34 -1.75 -17.13
CA PRO A 82 10.55 -2.88 -17.62
C PRO A 82 9.08 -2.80 -17.21
N PHE A 83 8.18 -3.24 -18.10
CA PHE A 83 6.73 -3.10 -17.92
C PHE A 83 6.24 -3.63 -16.56
N THR A 84 6.66 -4.84 -16.19
CA THR A 84 6.24 -5.51 -14.95
C THR A 84 6.68 -4.74 -13.71
N VAL A 85 7.97 -4.35 -13.66
CA VAL A 85 8.56 -3.56 -12.58
C VAL A 85 7.85 -2.21 -12.44
N ARG A 86 7.64 -1.50 -13.55
CA ARG A 86 6.94 -0.21 -13.58
C ARG A 86 5.51 -0.33 -13.04
N GLU A 87 4.74 -1.31 -13.51
CA GLU A 87 3.35 -1.46 -13.08
C GLU A 87 3.27 -1.88 -11.60
N SER A 88 4.19 -2.72 -11.12
CA SER A 88 4.29 -3.04 -9.68
C SER A 88 4.52 -1.78 -8.84
N ILE A 89 5.45 -0.90 -9.23
CA ILE A 89 5.68 0.37 -8.53
C ILE A 89 4.44 1.26 -8.58
N ALA A 90 3.85 1.44 -9.77
CA ALA A 90 2.67 2.29 -9.94
C ALA A 90 1.48 1.81 -9.08
N LYS A 91 1.26 0.49 -8.99
CA LYS A 91 0.19 -0.10 -8.17
C LYS A 91 0.50 -0.04 -6.67
N LEU A 92 1.75 -0.18 -6.24
CA LEU A 92 2.14 0.10 -4.86
C LEU A 92 1.82 1.55 -4.48
N VAL A 93 2.19 2.52 -5.33
CA VAL A 93 1.84 3.95 -5.13
C VAL A 93 0.33 4.15 -5.09
N ARG A 94 -0.43 3.50 -5.97
CA ARG A 94 -1.89 3.62 -6.03
C ARG A 94 -2.58 3.21 -4.73
N TRP A 95 -2.08 2.14 -4.13
CA TRP A 95 -2.74 1.45 -3.02
C TRP A 95 -2.05 1.67 -1.67
N HIS A 96 -0.97 2.47 -1.58
CA HIS A 96 -0.13 2.60 -0.38
C HIS A 96 -0.91 2.90 0.90
N GLY A 97 -2.01 3.65 0.82
CA GLY A 97 -2.84 3.97 1.98
C GLY A 97 -3.79 2.84 2.42
N LEU A 98 -4.10 1.87 1.54
CA LEU A 98 -5.09 0.81 1.81
C LEU A 98 -4.85 0.08 3.13
N PRO A 99 -3.63 -0.33 3.50
CA PRO A 99 -3.39 -1.03 4.77
C PRO A 99 -3.81 -0.24 6.01
N LEU A 100 -3.85 1.09 5.94
CA LEU A 100 -4.21 1.95 7.08
C LEU A 100 -5.72 2.01 7.34
N TRP A 101 -6.56 1.70 6.35
CA TRP A 101 -8.01 1.93 6.44
C TRP A 101 -8.86 0.77 5.91
N ALA A 102 -8.24 -0.35 5.48
CA ALA A 102 -8.96 -1.47 4.88
C ALA A 102 -10.04 -2.04 5.80
N ILE A 103 -9.73 -2.17 7.10
CA ILE A 103 -10.61 -2.75 8.12
C ILE A 103 -11.87 -1.90 8.34
N ASP A 104 -11.75 -0.58 8.22
CA ASP A 104 -12.87 0.35 8.43
C ASP A 104 -13.82 0.47 7.23
N LYS A 105 -13.61 -0.33 6.17
CA LYS A 105 -14.49 -0.35 5.00
C LYS A 105 -15.69 -1.25 5.22
N THR A 106 -16.82 -0.89 4.62
CA THR A 106 -18.08 -1.67 4.65
C THR A 106 -17.89 -3.14 4.20
N HIS A 107 -17.00 -3.38 3.23
CA HIS A 107 -16.70 -4.71 2.71
C HIS A 107 -15.18 -4.91 2.64
N PRO A 108 -14.51 -5.17 3.78
CA PRO A 108 -13.05 -5.15 3.86
C PRO A 108 -12.44 -6.30 3.05
N ALA A 109 -13.02 -7.51 3.11
CA ALA A 109 -12.60 -8.67 2.32
C ALA A 109 -12.64 -8.39 0.80
N HIS A 110 -13.75 -7.82 0.31
CA HIS A 110 -13.91 -7.44 -1.10
C HIS A 110 -12.82 -6.46 -1.54
N ARG A 111 -12.51 -5.47 -0.69
CA ARG A 111 -11.47 -4.46 -0.97
C ARG A 111 -10.08 -5.07 -1.09
N VAL A 112 -9.67 -5.93 -0.15
CA VAL A 112 -8.34 -6.54 -0.20
C VAL A 112 -8.20 -7.56 -1.34
N ILE A 113 -9.27 -8.30 -1.64
CA ILE A 113 -9.30 -9.21 -2.79
C ILE A 113 -9.16 -8.43 -4.09
N ALA A 114 -9.93 -7.35 -4.27
CA ALA A 114 -9.84 -6.52 -5.47
C ALA A 114 -8.46 -5.86 -5.63
N ALA A 115 -7.80 -5.49 -4.52
CA ALA A 115 -6.44 -4.97 -4.53
C ALA A 115 -5.41 -6.05 -4.89
N SER A 116 -5.55 -7.28 -4.36
CA SER A 116 -4.61 -8.39 -4.62
C SER A 116 -4.48 -8.76 -6.10
N LEU A 117 -5.53 -8.48 -6.90
CA LEU A 117 -5.51 -8.68 -8.35
C LEU A 117 -4.65 -7.66 -9.11
N GLN A 118 -4.18 -6.61 -8.43
CA GLN A 118 -3.43 -5.50 -9.01
C GLN A 118 -2.08 -5.26 -8.34
N VAL A 119 -1.93 -5.62 -7.06
CA VAL A 119 -0.73 -5.36 -6.28
C VAL A 119 -0.42 -6.53 -5.36
N ASN A 120 0.87 -6.80 -5.19
CA ASN A 120 1.34 -7.72 -4.17
C ASN A 120 1.05 -7.12 -2.78
N THR A 121 0.11 -7.73 -2.05
CA THR A 121 -0.36 -7.24 -0.74
C THR A 121 0.66 -7.43 0.39
N HIS A 122 1.60 -8.40 0.25
CA HIS A 122 2.72 -8.52 1.18
C HIS A 122 3.66 -7.32 1.03
N TRP A 123 4.04 -6.98 -0.20
CA TRP A 123 4.84 -5.77 -0.48
C TRP A 123 4.10 -4.50 -0.05
N LEU A 124 2.80 -4.43 -0.26
CA LEU A 124 1.99 -3.30 0.20
C LEU A 124 2.00 -3.15 1.73
N THR A 125 2.00 -4.27 2.46
CA THR A 125 2.14 -4.30 3.92
C THR A 125 3.51 -3.74 4.33
N LEU A 126 4.59 -4.20 3.69
CA LEU A 126 5.95 -3.72 3.99
C LEU A 126 6.09 -2.22 3.73
N LEU A 127 5.55 -1.73 2.61
CA LEU A 127 5.55 -0.32 2.26
C LEU A 127 4.83 0.53 3.32
N ALA A 128 3.64 0.11 3.75
CA ALA A 128 2.87 0.84 4.76
C ALA A 128 3.56 0.83 6.13
N ARG A 129 4.18 -0.29 6.54
CA ARG A 129 4.97 -0.32 7.79
C ARG A 129 6.14 0.65 7.73
N ALA A 130 6.89 0.65 6.62
CA ALA A 130 8.02 1.56 6.45
C ALA A 130 7.60 3.04 6.51
N ASP A 131 6.45 3.38 5.90
CA ASP A 131 5.88 4.72 5.96
C ASP A 131 5.55 5.16 7.40
N ILE A 132 4.87 4.31 8.19
CA ILE A 132 4.54 4.64 9.59
C ILE A 132 5.79 4.69 10.47
N GLN A 133 6.71 3.74 10.32
CA GLN A 133 7.97 3.70 11.08
C GLN A 133 8.90 4.87 10.76
N GLY A 134 8.78 5.47 9.56
CA GLY A 134 9.50 6.66 9.15
C GLY A 134 8.92 7.98 9.70
N ARG A 135 7.74 7.96 10.33
CA ARG A 135 7.06 9.15 10.85
C ARG A 135 7.30 9.34 12.35
N ILE A 136 7.25 10.61 12.78
CA ILE A 136 7.06 10.96 14.18
C ILE A 136 5.56 11.24 14.35
N CYS A 137 4.81 10.26 14.84
CA CYS A 137 3.37 10.41 15.09
C CYS A 137 2.98 9.75 16.42
N GLN A 138 1.94 10.30 17.06
CA GLN A 138 1.46 9.83 18.37
C GLN A 138 0.62 8.55 18.28
N ASP A 139 0.10 8.26 17.09
CA ASP A 139 -0.81 7.16 16.76
C ASP A 139 -0.10 6.01 16.02
N ALA A 140 1.23 5.96 16.06
CA ALA A 140 2.03 4.96 15.33
C ALA A 140 1.60 3.53 15.66
N ASP A 141 1.43 3.19 16.93
CA ASP A 141 1.06 1.84 17.38
C ASP A 141 -0.32 1.41 16.86
N THR A 142 -1.29 2.34 16.86
CA THR A 142 -2.63 2.10 16.30
C THR A 142 -2.55 1.85 14.80
N LEU A 143 -1.79 2.67 14.06
CA LEU A 143 -1.63 2.52 12.62
C LEU A 143 -0.89 1.22 12.25
N LEU A 144 0.12 0.83 13.04
CA LEU A 144 0.81 -0.47 12.89
C LEU A 144 -0.15 -1.64 13.14
N THR A 145 -1.02 -1.53 14.15
CA THR A 145 -2.07 -2.53 14.42
C THR A 145 -3.03 -2.64 13.23
N CYS A 146 -3.46 -1.53 12.62
CA CYS A 146 -4.28 -1.57 11.41
C CYS A 146 -3.57 -2.30 10.25
N ILE A 147 -2.26 -2.10 10.11
CA ILE A 147 -1.45 -2.80 9.10
C ILE A 147 -1.34 -4.31 9.39
N ASP A 148 -1.20 -4.70 10.66
CA ASP A 148 -1.25 -6.11 11.08
C ASP A 148 -2.59 -6.76 10.72
N LEU A 149 -3.69 -6.10 11.06
CA LEU A 149 -5.05 -6.57 10.74
C LEU A 149 -5.27 -6.66 9.22
N PHE A 150 -4.75 -5.71 8.43
CA PHE A 150 -4.76 -5.81 6.97
C PHE A 150 -4.04 -7.06 6.48
N ALA A 151 -2.84 -7.36 7.03
CA ALA A 151 -2.09 -8.54 6.64
C ALA A 151 -2.83 -9.83 6.98
N GLU A 152 -3.44 -9.93 8.16
CA GLU A 152 -4.28 -11.07 8.55
C GLU A 152 -5.50 -11.21 7.64
N LEU A 153 -6.22 -10.12 7.35
CA LEU A 153 -7.36 -10.14 6.44
C LEU A 153 -6.96 -10.63 5.03
N CYS A 154 -5.78 -10.25 4.54
CA CYS A 154 -5.25 -10.79 3.29
C CYS A 154 -4.94 -12.29 3.36
N ARG A 155 -4.40 -12.80 4.48
CA ARG A 155 -4.12 -14.23 4.67
C ARG A 155 -5.40 -15.05 4.76
N GLU A 156 -6.38 -14.60 5.54
CA GLU A 156 -7.71 -15.23 5.64
C GLU A 156 -8.40 -15.36 4.28
N ASN A 157 -8.21 -14.36 3.42
CA ASN A 157 -8.75 -14.35 2.07
C ASN A 157 -7.82 -15.01 1.04
N GLY A 158 -6.73 -15.66 1.44
CA GLY A 158 -5.80 -16.34 0.53
C GLY A 158 -5.14 -15.43 -0.51
N CYS A 159 -4.98 -14.14 -0.18
CA CYS A 159 -4.50 -13.11 -1.09
C CYS A 159 -3.34 -12.30 -0.52
N TYR A 160 -2.57 -12.87 0.43
CA TYR A 160 -1.33 -12.30 0.95
C TYR A 160 -0.15 -12.67 0.05
N GLY A 161 0.53 -11.67 -0.52
CA GLY A 161 1.67 -11.90 -1.42
C GLY A 161 1.31 -12.35 -2.84
N GLN A 162 0.03 -12.62 -3.09
CA GLN A 162 -0.44 -13.22 -4.34
C GLN A 162 -1.86 -12.77 -4.68
N PRO A 163 -2.25 -12.79 -5.97
CA PRO A 163 -3.63 -12.58 -6.36
C PRO A 163 -4.54 -13.67 -5.79
N ARG A 164 -5.73 -13.29 -5.31
CA ARG A 164 -6.76 -14.27 -4.91
C ARG A 164 -7.07 -15.24 -6.06
N PRO A 165 -6.98 -16.57 -5.86
CA PRO A 165 -7.43 -17.53 -6.87
C PRO A 165 -8.96 -17.54 -6.95
N PHE A 166 -9.47 -17.63 -8.19
CA PHE A 166 -10.89 -17.81 -8.48
C PHE A 166 -11.07 -19.06 -9.33
N ALA A 167 -12.19 -19.78 -9.12
CA ALA A 167 -12.52 -20.98 -9.91
C ALA A 167 -12.64 -20.69 -11.42
N SER A 168 -13.07 -19.48 -11.78
CA SER A 168 -13.15 -19.05 -13.19
C SER A 168 -13.13 -17.53 -13.31
N ALA A 169 -12.91 -17.04 -14.54
CA ALA A 169 -13.04 -15.61 -14.86
C ALA A 169 -14.46 -15.07 -14.57
N LEU A 170 -15.50 -15.90 -14.76
CA LEU A 170 -16.89 -15.55 -14.45
C LEU A 170 -17.10 -15.41 -12.94
N ALA A 171 -16.56 -16.33 -12.13
CA ALA A 171 -16.63 -16.25 -10.67
C ALA A 171 -15.94 -14.97 -10.16
N ARG A 172 -14.77 -14.64 -10.73
CA ARG A 172 -14.07 -13.38 -10.44
C ARG A 172 -14.93 -12.17 -10.80
N TYR A 173 -15.49 -12.14 -12.00
CA TYR A 173 -16.36 -11.04 -12.46
C TYR A 173 -17.55 -10.87 -11.52
N HIS A 174 -18.25 -11.95 -11.19
CA HIS A 174 -19.42 -11.91 -10.32
C HIS A 174 -19.04 -11.40 -8.92
N TYR A 175 -17.98 -11.94 -8.30
CA TYR A 175 -17.52 -11.49 -6.99
C TYR A 175 -17.18 -9.99 -6.96
N LEU A 176 -16.45 -9.50 -7.97
CA LEU A 176 -16.01 -8.11 -8.01
C LEU A 176 -17.18 -7.12 -8.22
N ASN A 177 -18.25 -7.53 -8.90
CA ASN A 177 -19.42 -6.69 -9.17
C ASN A 177 -20.56 -6.84 -8.14
N HIS A 178 -20.51 -7.85 -7.27
CA HIS A 178 -21.53 -8.11 -6.25
C HIS A 178 -20.91 -8.18 -4.83
N PRO A 179 -20.52 -7.04 -4.23
CA PRO A 179 -19.75 -6.98 -2.98
C PRO A 179 -20.48 -7.49 -1.74
N THR A 180 -21.79 -7.74 -1.83
CA THR A 180 -22.63 -8.27 -0.74
C THR A 180 -22.66 -9.80 -0.68
N VAL A 181 -22.14 -10.50 -1.69
CA VAL A 181 -22.16 -11.97 -1.72
C VAL A 181 -20.94 -12.51 -0.98
N ILE A 182 -21.13 -12.94 0.26
CA ILE A 182 -20.17 -13.77 0.99
C ILE A 182 -20.12 -15.10 0.22
N GLN A 183 -18.99 -15.43 -0.40
CA GLN A 183 -18.78 -16.80 -0.87
C GLN A 183 -18.65 -17.70 0.35
N THR A 184 -19.73 -18.38 0.69
CA THR A 184 -19.68 -19.63 1.43
C THR A 184 -18.79 -20.59 0.63
N THR A 185 -17.85 -21.22 1.32
CA THR A 185 -16.95 -22.24 0.81
C THR A 185 -17.69 -23.23 -0.09
N PHE A 186 -17.32 -23.34 -1.36
CA PHE A 186 -17.75 -24.48 -2.17
C PHE A 186 -16.91 -25.70 -1.77
N PRO A 187 -17.53 -26.87 -1.55
CA PRO A 187 -16.80 -28.07 -1.21
C PRO A 187 -15.88 -28.46 -2.36
N THR A 188 -14.66 -28.84 -2.02
CA THR A 188 -13.72 -29.47 -2.95
C THR A 188 -14.32 -30.82 -3.35
N THR A 189 -14.73 -30.98 -4.61
CA THR A 189 -15.11 -32.29 -5.12
C THR A 189 -13.83 -33.08 -5.39
N THR A 190 -13.69 -34.20 -4.68
CA THR A 190 -12.73 -35.29 -4.91
C THR A 190 -12.86 -35.87 -6.31
#